data_AF-A0A2E8U8Y3-F1
#
_entry.id   AF-A0A2E8U8Y3-F1
#
_cell.length_a   1.000
_cell.length_b   1.000
_cell.length_c   1.000
_cell.angle_alpha   90.00
_cell.angle_beta   90.00
_cell.angle_gamma   90.00
#
_symmetry.space_group_name_H-M   'P 1'
#
loop_
_entity.id
_entity.type
_entity.pdbx_description
1 polymer ?
#
loop_
_entity_poly.entity_id
_entity_poly.type
_entity_poly.pdbx_seq_one_letter_code
_entity_poly.pdbx_strand_id
1 'polypeptide(L)'
;NKEVQLNTADQGIRYPMSSMPGEAVDHVFAGPMQEETKHFLEAVVYDRPVMVKPNEARLVMDVYVAADRSDELGEPVTLPRNDPN
;
A
#
# COMPACT_ATOMS: atom_id res chain seq x y z
N ASN A 1 -17.43 1.32 10.29
CA ASN A 1 -17.73 -0.08 9.95
C ASN A 1 -17.65 -0.90 11.21
N LYS A 2 -18.79 -1.40 11.70
CA LYS A 2 -18.90 -2.07 13.00
C LYS A 2 -18.61 -3.55 12.77
N GLU A 3 -17.52 -4.06 13.33
CA GLU A 3 -17.22 -5.50 13.29
C GLU A 3 -18.31 -6.26 14.04
N VAL A 4 -18.98 -7.18 13.34
CA VAL A 4 -20.02 -8.04 13.90
C VAL A 4 -19.35 -9.33 14.35
N GLN A 5 -19.08 -9.43 15.65
CA GLN A 5 -18.69 -10.69 16.28
C GLN A 5 -19.95 -11.55 16.48
N LEU A 6 -19.98 -12.73 15.87
CA LEU A 6 -21.02 -13.74 16.05
C LEU A 6 -20.53 -14.80 17.03
N ASN A 7 -21.09 -14.80 18.24
CA ASN A 7 -20.82 -15.81 19.25
C ASN A 7 -22.03 -16.72 19.40
N THR A 8 -21.87 -18.01 19.11
CA THR A 8 -22.91 -19.02 19.31
C THR A 8 -22.38 -20.09 20.27
N ALA A 9 -23.19 -20.50 21.25
CA ALA A 9 -22.78 -21.43 22.32
C ALA A 9 -22.25 -22.80 21.82
N ASP A 10 -22.63 -23.20 20.60
CA ASP A 10 -22.21 -24.47 19.98
C ASP A 10 -20.93 -24.34 19.12
N GLN A 11 -20.63 -23.14 18.59
CA GLN A 11 -19.53 -22.95 17.62
C GLN A 11 -18.45 -21.94 18.04
N GLY A 12 -18.52 -21.41 19.27
CA GLY A 12 -17.53 -20.49 19.81
C GLY A 12 -17.51 -19.12 19.12
N ILE A 13 -16.41 -18.38 19.32
CA ILE A 13 -16.18 -17.07 18.71
C ILE A 13 -15.70 -17.29 17.26
N ARG A 14 -16.53 -16.95 16.27
CA ARG A 14 -16.11 -16.91 14.87
C ARG A 14 -15.67 -15.50 14.50
N TYR A 15 -14.35 -15.32 14.33
CA TYR A 15 -13.83 -14.18 13.61
C TYR A 15 -14.18 -14.34 12.12
N PRO A 16 -14.79 -13.34 11.45
CA PRO A 16 -14.96 -13.40 10.00
C PRO A 16 -13.56 -13.59 9.38
N MET A 17 -13.44 -14.52 8.41
CA MET A 17 -12.16 -14.76 7.74
C MET A 17 -11.63 -13.43 7.21
N SER A 18 -10.47 -13.02 7.73
CA SER A 18 -9.71 -11.88 7.21
C SER A 18 -9.19 -12.31 5.85
N SER A 19 -9.97 -12.07 4.79
CA SER A 19 -9.41 -12.14 3.45
C SER A 19 -8.30 -11.10 3.35
N MET A 20 -7.12 -11.50 2.83
CA MET A 20 -6.11 -10.49 2.54
C MET A 20 -6.72 -9.49 1.55
N PRO A 21 -6.48 -8.18 1.70
CA PRO A 21 -6.73 -7.25 0.61
C PRO A 21 -5.99 -7.77 -0.63
N GLY A 22 -6.71 -8.27 -1.63
CA GLY A 22 -6.15 -9.00 -2.77
C GLY A 22 -6.61 -10.47 -2.93
N GLU A 23 -7.38 -11.03 -2.00
CA GLU A 23 -8.08 -12.31 -2.21
C GLU A 23 -9.36 -12.07 -3.02
N ALA A 24 -9.65 -12.93 -4.01
CA ALA A 24 -10.82 -12.77 -4.86
C ALA A 24 -12.11 -12.99 -4.05
N VAL A 25 -12.74 -11.89 -3.64
CA VAL A 25 -14.10 -11.91 -3.10
C VAL A 25 -15.06 -11.79 -4.31
N ASP A 26 -15.41 -12.96 -4.85
CA ASP A 26 -16.39 -13.09 -5.93
C ASP A 26 -15.98 -12.34 -7.22
N HIS A 27 -16.73 -11.32 -7.64
CA HIS A 27 -16.54 -10.58 -8.90
C HIS A 27 -15.76 -9.26 -8.75
N VAL A 28 -15.32 -8.92 -7.53
CA VAL A 28 -14.58 -7.69 -7.25
C VAL A 28 -13.08 -8.00 -7.28
N PHE A 29 -12.40 -7.50 -8.31
CA PHE A 29 -10.95 -7.55 -8.41
C PHE A 29 -10.37 -6.70 -7.28
N ALA A 30 -9.87 -7.34 -6.22
CA ALA A 30 -9.37 -6.68 -5.01
C ALA A 30 -7.96 -6.06 -5.19
N GLY A 31 -7.74 -5.39 -6.33
CA GLY A 31 -6.54 -4.60 -6.64
C GLY A 31 -5.29 -5.41 -6.99
N PRO A 32 -4.22 -4.72 -7.43
CA PRO A 32 -2.97 -5.34 -7.88
C PRO A 32 -2.10 -5.89 -6.74
N MET A 33 -2.51 -5.79 -5.48
CA MET A 33 -1.70 -6.12 -4.31
C MET A 33 -1.15 -7.57 -4.34
N GLN A 34 -1.94 -8.52 -4.84
CA GLN A 34 -1.48 -9.90 -5.03
C GLN A 34 -0.33 -9.99 -6.05
N GLU A 35 -0.46 -9.32 -7.18
CA GLU A 35 0.53 -9.36 -8.26
C GLU A 35 1.80 -8.57 -7.87
N GLU A 36 1.66 -7.45 -7.16
CA GLU A 36 2.78 -6.70 -6.58
C GLU A 36 3.57 -7.54 -5.57
N THR A 37 2.87 -8.28 -4.70
CA THR A 37 3.50 -9.16 -3.72
C THR A 37 4.27 -10.29 -4.41
N LYS A 38 3.68 -10.91 -5.44
CA LYS A 38 4.36 -11.94 -6.24
C LYS A 38 5.60 -11.36 -6.92
N HIS A 39 5.48 -10.20 -7.58
CA HIS A 39 6.62 -9.54 -8.24
C HIS A 39 7.76 -9.25 -7.27
N PHE A 40 7.44 -8.75 -6.07
CA PHE A 40 8.45 -8.51 -5.04
C PHE A 40 9.17 -9.79 -4.62
N LEU A 41 8.42 -10.88 -4.37
CA LEU A 41 9.01 -12.18 -4.03
C LEU A 41 9.89 -12.72 -5.15
N GLU A 42 9.45 -12.63 -6.40
CA GLU A 42 10.24 -13.06 -7.55
C GLU A 42 11.52 -12.23 -7.73
N ALA A 43 11.47 -10.92 -7.49
CA ALA A 43 12.64 -10.06 -7.52
C ALA A 43 13.67 -10.47 -6.47
N VAL A 44 13.23 -10.80 -5.25
CA VAL A 44 14.10 -11.24 -4.15
C VAL A 44 14.68 -12.64 -4.41
N VAL A 45 13.83 -13.60 -4.82
CA VAL A 45 14.22 -15.01 -4.93
C VAL A 45 15.06 -15.28 -6.18
N TYR A 46 14.75 -14.63 -7.29
CA TYR A 46 15.37 -14.87 -8.59
C TYR A 46 16.32 -13.74 -9.04
N ASP A 47 16.62 -12.79 -8.16
CA ASP A 47 17.45 -11.61 -8.44
C ASP A 47 16.98 -10.87 -9.70
N ARG A 48 15.65 -10.78 -9.88
CA ARG A 48 15.05 -10.05 -11.00
C ARG A 48 15.06 -8.55 -10.72
N PRO A 49 15.10 -7.70 -11.76
CA PRO A 49 14.98 -6.26 -11.59
C PRO A 49 13.74 -5.88 -10.77
N VAL A 50 13.94 -5.12 -9.70
CA VAL A 50 12.85 -4.54 -8.91
C VAL A 50 12.09 -3.51 -9.75
N MET A 51 10.75 -3.47 -9.58
CA MET A 51 9.91 -2.51 -10.29
C MET A 51 10.09 -1.08 -9.78
N VAL A 52 10.37 -0.93 -8.48
CA VAL A 52 10.60 0.36 -7.81
C VAL A 52 11.91 0.29 -7.06
N LYS A 53 12.82 1.22 -7.34
CA LYS A 53 14.10 1.33 -6.63
C LYS A 53 13.92 2.02 -5.28
N PRO A 54 14.82 1.79 -4.30
CA PRO A 54 14.72 2.41 -2.99
C PRO A 54 14.67 3.95 -3.01
N ASN A 55 15.40 4.59 -3.93
CA ASN A 55 15.38 6.04 -4.08
C ASN A 55 14.05 6.57 -4.65
N GLU A 56 13.39 5.81 -5.52
CA GLU A 56 12.09 6.15 -6.08
C GLU A 56 11.00 6.04 -5.02
N ALA A 57 11.04 4.98 -4.19
CA ALA A 57 10.13 4.84 -3.05
C ALA A 57 10.29 5.98 -2.03
N ARG A 58 11.53 6.40 -1.76
CA ARG A 58 11.82 7.53 -0.87
C ARG A 58 11.30 8.85 -1.43
N LEU A 59 11.49 9.09 -2.72
CA LEU A 59 11.01 10.29 -3.38
C LEU A 59 9.49 10.46 -3.24
N VAL A 60 8.71 9.37 -3.31
CA VAL A 60 7.26 9.43 -3.08
C VAL A 60 6.95 9.95 -1.68
N MET A 61 7.67 9.49 -0.65
CA MET A 61 7.50 10.00 0.71
C MET A 61 7.90 11.48 0.84
N ASP A 62 8.99 11.88 0.17
CA ASP A 62 9.42 13.29 0.14
C ASP A 62 8.35 14.19 -0.51
N VAL A 63 7.65 13.70 -1.54
CA VAL A 63 6.51 14.40 -2.17
C VAL A 63 5.33 14.55 -1.20
N TYR A 64 4.98 13.51 -0.44
CA TYR A 64 3.91 13.63 0.56
C TYR A 64 4.25 14.69 1.62
N VAL A 65 5.48 14.68 2.13
CA VAL A 65 5.94 15.67 3.10
C VAL A 65 5.95 17.09 2.51
N ALA A 66 6.37 17.24 1.25
CA ALA A 66 6.33 18.53 0.56
C ALA A 66 4.90 19.02 0.33
N ALA A 67 3.95 18.12 0.09
CA ALA A 67 2.54 18.47 -0.06
C ALA A 67 1.96 18.99 1.26
N ASP A 68 2.19 18.30 2.37
CA ASP A 68 1.78 18.76 3.70
C ASP A 68 2.38 20.13 4.01
N ARG A 69 3.67 20.30 3.70
CA ARG A 69 4.36 21.58 3.94
C ARG A 69 3.86 22.71 3.04
N SER A 70 3.44 22.39 1.81
CA SER A 70 2.88 23.36 0.87
C SER A 70 1.52 23.88 1.37
N ASP A 71 0.70 23.02 1.98
CA ASP A 71 -0.56 23.42 2.61
C ASP A 71 -0.32 24.38 3.79
N GLU A 72 0.65 24.06 4.66
CA GLU A 72 1.00 24.90 5.82
C GLU A 72 1.51 26.30 5.42
N LEU A 73 2.29 26.39 4.33
CA LEU A 73 2.91 27.65 3.89
C LEU A 73 2.03 28.45 2.93
N GLY A 74 1.07 27.81 2.27
CA GLY A 74 0.27 28.42 1.21
C GLY A 74 1.04 28.70 -0.08
N GLU A 75 2.23 28.11 -0.25
CA GLU A 75 3.07 28.25 -1.44
C GLU A 75 3.65 26.90 -1.89
N PRO A 76 4.02 26.76 -3.18
CA PRO A 76 4.63 25.52 -3.68
C PRO A 76 5.99 25.23 -3.02
N VAL A 77 6.19 23.98 -2.58
CA VAL A 77 7.48 23.51 -2.05
C VAL A 77 8.27 22.83 -3.16
N THR A 78 9.49 23.32 -3.41
CA THR A 78 10.40 22.73 -4.39
C THR A 78 11.18 21.57 -3.77
N LEU A 79 11.14 20.41 -4.44
CA LEU A 79 11.99 19.27 -4.10
C LEU A 79 13.27 19.28 -4.95
N PRO A 80 14.39 18.69 -4.48
CA PRO A 80 15.65 18.64 -5.24
C PRO A 80 15.54 18.07 -6.66
N ARG A 81 14.53 17.23 -6.93
CA ARG A 81 14.24 16.70 -8.27
C ARG A 81 13.68 17.76 -9.24
N ASN A 82 12.98 18.75 -8.70
CA ASN A 82 12.30 19.81 -9.45
C ASN A 82 13.01 21.16 -9.27
N ASP A 83 14.17 21.19 -8.60
CA ASP A 83 14.99 22.39 -8.47
C ASP A 83 15.66 22.68 -9.83
N PRO A 84 15.41 23.86 -10.43
CA PRO A 84 16.01 24.21 -11.72
C PRO A 84 17.50 24.59 -11.63
N ASN A 85 18.10 24.67 -10.43
CA ASN A 85 19.50 25.05 -10.21
C ASN A 85 20.45 23.87 -10.03
#